data_AF-A0A0B1TEQ0-F1
#
_entry.id   AF-A0A0B1TEQ0-F1
#
_cell.length_a   1.000
_cell.length_b   1.000
_cell.length_c   1.000
_cell.angle_alpha   90.00
_cell.angle_beta   90.00
_cell.angle_gamma   90.00
#
_symmetry.space_group_name_H-M   'P 1'
#
loop_
_entity.id
_entity.type
_entity.pdbx_description
1 polymer ?
#
loop_
_entity_poly.entity_id
_entity_poly.type
_entity_poly.pdbx_seq_one_letter_code
_entity_poly.pdbx_strand_id
1 'polypeptide(L)'
;MVLASKLGATVFALEHRYYGDSIVGGWPHAPNPDLKYLSSLQMLHDVAHFIRTMNAEMHSSSPWITFGGAYGGSLSVWMRELFPDLVIGAVASSPILEAKLDFYGSPAFYIVAIISRNFQLRIHASHRKILE
;
A
#
# COMPACT_ATOMS: atom_id res chain seq x y z
N MET A 1 -8.77 -8.49 9.23
CA MET A 1 -10.06 -8.91 8.64
C MET A 1 -11.26 -8.68 9.57
N VAL A 2 -11.17 -9.00 10.88
CA VAL A 2 -12.28 -8.77 11.84
C VAL A 2 -12.75 -7.30 11.86
N LEU A 3 -11.83 -6.34 11.92
CA LEU A 3 -12.15 -4.91 11.93
C LEU A 3 -12.84 -4.47 10.64
N ALA A 4 -12.33 -4.89 9.48
CA ALA A 4 -12.92 -4.56 8.18
C ALA A 4 -14.35 -5.11 8.05
N SER A 5 -14.59 -6.35 8.49
CA SER A 5 -15.93 -6.96 8.51
C SER A 5 -16.90 -6.15 9.38
N LYS A 6 -16.48 -5.78 10.60
CA LYS A 6 -17.30 -4.94 11.51
C LYS A 6 -17.62 -3.56 10.95
N LEU A 7 -16.71 -2.99 10.16
CA LEU A 7 -16.86 -1.65 9.56
C LEU A 7 -17.51 -1.66 8.17
N GLY A 8 -17.91 -2.84 7.66
CA GLY A 8 -18.44 -2.99 6.31
C GLY A 8 -17.46 -2.47 5.24
N ALA A 9 -16.17 -2.72 5.46
CA ALA A 9 -15.11 -2.06 4.74
C ALA A 9 -14.43 -2.95 3.71
N THR A 10 -14.09 -2.37 2.56
CA THR A 10 -13.31 -3.04 1.51
C THR A 10 -11.84 -3.01 1.88
N VAL A 11 -11.15 -4.12 1.64
CA VAL A 11 -9.75 -4.31 2.01
C VAL A 11 -8.93 -4.49 0.74
N PHE A 12 -7.94 -3.64 0.54
CA PHE A 12 -6.92 -3.80 -0.49
C PHE A 12 -5.60 -4.14 0.17
N ALA A 13 -5.01 -5.26 -0.24
CA ALA A 13 -3.64 -5.62 0.14
C ALA A 13 -2.75 -5.27 -1.05
N LEU A 14 -1.91 -4.24 -0.88
CA LEU A 14 -0.99 -3.79 -1.92
C LEU A 14 0.36 -4.45 -1.73
N GLU A 15 0.89 -4.98 -2.82
CA GLU A 15 2.25 -5.48 -2.88
C GLU A 15 3.21 -4.33 -3.23
N HIS A 16 4.39 -4.37 -2.63
CA HIS A 16 5.38 -3.33 -2.84
C HIS A 16 6.05 -3.50 -4.20
N ARG A 17 6.33 -2.38 -4.90
CA ARG A 17 7.15 -2.39 -6.11
C ARG A 17 8.44 -3.20 -5.92
N TYR A 18 8.81 -4.00 -6.92
CA TYR A 18 9.95 -4.94 -6.93
C TYR A 18 9.84 -6.16 -5.99
N TYR A 19 8.72 -6.37 -5.31
CA TYR A 19 8.49 -7.58 -4.50
C TYR A 19 7.42 -8.46 -5.14
N GLY A 20 7.53 -9.76 -4.91
CA GLY A 20 6.56 -10.74 -5.43
C GLY A 20 6.39 -10.64 -6.94
N ASP A 21 5.16 -10.39 -7.37
CA ASP A 21 4.76 -10.28 -8.77
C ASP A 21 4.77 -8.83 -9.27
N SER A 22 5.07 -7.86 -8.40
CA SER A 22 5.12 -6.43 -8.71
C SER A 22 6.43 -6.04 -9.40
N ILE A 23 6.51 -6.33 -10.71
CA ILE A 23 7.71 -6.11 -11.52
C ILE A 23 7.74 -4.69 -12.11
N VAL A 24 8.82 -3.96 -11.85
CA VAL A 24 9.05 -2.61 -12.37
C VAL A 24 10.00 -2.67 -13.56
N GLY A 25 9.44 -2.61 -14.76
CA GLY A 25 10.19 -2.74 -16.02
C GLY A 25 10.69 -4.17 -16.29
N GLY A 26 10.97 -4.46 -17.55
CA GLY A 26 11.29 -5.83 -17.99
C GLY A 26 10.06 -6.73 -18.09
N TRP A 27 10.29 -8.05 -18.07
CA TRP A 27 9.26 -9.08 -18.24
C TRP A 27 9.26 -10.07 -17.06
N PRO A 28 8.17 -10.83 -16.81
CA PRO A 28 8.12 -11.80 -15.72
C PRO A 28 9.28 -12.82 -15.67
N HIS A 29 9.78 -13.23 -16.83
CA HIS A 29 10.90 -14.17 -16.96
C HIS A 29 12.26 -13.47 -17.14
N ALA A 30 12.26 -12.13 -17.23
CA ALA A 30 13.45 -11.29 -17.38
C ALA A 30 13.20 -9.93 -16.73
N PRO A 31 13.04 -9.87 -15.39
CA PRO A 31 12.76 -8.62 -14.69
C PRO A 31 13.97 -7.69 -14.82
N ASN A 32 13.70 -6.39 -14.87
CA ASN A 32 14.76 -5.39 -14.90
C ASN A 32 15.60 -5.49 -13.61
N PRO A 33 16.92 -5.75 -13.69
CA PRO A 33 17.76 -5.81 -12.50
C PRO A 33 18.04 -4.41 -11.91
N ASP A 34 17.74 -3.34 -12.65
CA ASP A 34 17.92 -1.97 -12.17
C ASP A 34 16.87 -1.63 -11.10
N LEU A 35 17.32 -1.53 -9.86
CA LEU A 35 16.52 -1.13 -8.70
C LEU A 35 16.46 0.39 -8.51
N LYS A 36 16.78 1.19 -9.55
CA LYS A 36 16.77 2.66 -9.51
C LYS A 36 15.49 3.26 -8.90
N TYR A 37 14.34 2.61 -9.08
CA TYR A 37 13.07 3.10 -8.53
C TYR A 37 12.60 2.35 -7.27
N LEU A 38 13.45 1.52 -6.65
CA LEU A 38 13.16 0.87 -5.38
C LEU A 38 13.39 1.86 -4.24
N SER A 39 12.33 2.56 -3.85
CA SER A 39 12.35 3.56 -2.79
C SER A 39 11.02 3.60 -2.05
N SER A 40 11.08 3.82 -0.74
CA SER A 40 9.88 4.01 0.10
C SER A 40 9.05 5.20 -0.38
N LEU A 41 9.69 6.31 -0.75
CA LEU A 41 8.98 7.49 -1.27
C LEU A 41 8.19 7.12 -2.54
N GLN A 42 8.83 6.38 -3.44
CA GLN A 42 8.20 6.01 -4.68
C GLN A 42 7.06 5.00 -4.46
N MET A 43 7.17 4.09 -3.49
CA MET A 43 6.07 3.23 -3.06
C MET A 43 4.89 4.04 -2.50
N LEU A 44 5.15 5.08 -1.70
CA LEU A 44 4.07 5.95 -1.18
C LEU A 44 3.32 6.66 -2.32
N HIS A 45 4.04 7.07 -3.37
CA HIS A 45 3.41 7.60 -4.58
C HIS A 45 2.57 6.55 -5.32
N ASP A 46 2.97 5.27 -5.35
CA ASP A 46 2.14 4.21 -5.93
C ASP A 46 0.84 4.01 -5.17
N VAL A 47 0.90 4.02 -3.83
CA VAL A 47 -0.30 3.94 -3.00
C VAL A 47 -1.20 5.15 -3.21
N ALA A 48 -0.63 6.36 -3.27
CA ALA A 48 -1.39 7.57 -3.56
C ALA A 48 -2.08 7.51 -4.92
N HIS A 49 -1.37 7.00 -5.94
CA HIS A 49 -1.94 6.80 -7.28
C HIS A 49 -3.06 5.75 -7.24
N PHE A 50 -2.82 4.60 -6.61
CA PHE A 50 -3.81 3.54 -6.44
C PHE A 50 -5.10 4.04 -5.78
N ILE A 51 -4.99 4.79 -4.67
CA ILE A 51 -6.16 5.35 -3.97
C ILE A 51 -6.98 6.25 -4.90
N ARG A 52 -6.33 7.14 -5.65
CA ARG A 52 -7.01 8.04 -6.59
C ARG A 52 -7.71 7.26 -7.71
N THR A 53 -7.01 6.28 -8.29
CA THR A 53 -7.56 5.41 -9.34
C THR A 53 -8.77 4.64 -8.82
N MET A 54 -8.68 4.04 -7.63
CA MET A 54 -9.78 3.30 -7.04
C MET A 54 -10.97 4.21 -6.68
N ASN A 55 -10.72 5.42 -6.16
CA ASN A 55 -11.80 6.39 -5.91
C ASN A 55 -12.53 6.76 -7.20
N ALA A 56 -11.81 6.92 -8.31
CA ALA A 56 -12.40 7.18 -9.62
C ALA A 56 -13.17 5.96 -10.16
N GLU A 57 -12.58 4.76 -10.15
CA GLU A 57 -13.23 3.53 -10.64
C GLU A 57 -14.49 3.19 -9.84
N MET A 58 -14.45 3.34 -8.52
CA MET A 58 -15.56 3.01 -7.62
C MET A 58 -16.53 4.18 -7.40
N HIS A 59 -16.26 5.35 -7.98
CA HIS A 59 -17.02 6.58 -7.72
C HIS A 59 -17.21 6.85 -6.22
N SER A 60 -16.16 6.60 -5.43
CA SER A 60 -16.19 6.59 -3.98
C SER A 60 -15.50 7.82 -3.41
N SER A 61 -16.14 8.44 -2.42
CA SER A 61 -15.55 9.45 -1.53
C SER A 61 -15.22 8.89 -0.15
N SER A 62 -15.24 7.56 -0.01
CA SER A 62 -15.03 6.89 1.27
C SER A 62 -13.62 7.15 1.81
N PRO A 63 -13.47 7.28 3.14
CA PRO A 63 -12.18 7.52 3.74
C PRO A 63 -11.27 6.29 3.67
N TRP A 64 -9.97 6.54 3.53
CA TRP A 64 -8.93 5.52 3.53
C TRP A 64 -8.15 5.51 4.83
N ILE A 65 -7.91 4.31 5.37
CA ILE A 65 -7.00 4.08 6.49
C ILE A 65 -5.94 3.08 6.05
N THR A 66 -4.67 3.39 6.28
CA THR A 66 -3.54 2.49 5.98
C THR A 66 -3.18 1.66 7.19
N PHE A 67 -2.76 0.42 6.95
CA PHE A 67 -2.33 -0.53 7.96
C PHE A 67 -1.02 -1.19 7.52
N GLY A 68 -0.11 -1.41 8.46
CA GLY A 68 1.11 -2.16 8.18
C GLY A 68 1.89 -2.52 9.43
N GLY A 69 2.79 -3.50 9.29
CA GLY A 69 3.73 -3.93 10.33
C GLY A 69 5.17 -3.68 9.90
N ALA A 70 6.08 -3.46 10.86
CA ALA A 70 7.49 -3.21 10.59
C ALA A 70 7.68 -2.10 9.53
N TYR A 71 8.36 -2.40 8.42
CA TYR A 71 8.52 -1.48 7.29
C TYR A 71 7.18 -1.01 6.69
N GLY A 72 6.20 -1.91 6.50
CA GLY A 72 4.85 -1.52 6.10
C GLY A 72 4.15 -0.62 7.13
N GLY A 73 4.51 -0.75 8.41
CA GLY A 73 4.09 0.15 9.48
C GLY A 73 4.65 1.56 9.29
N SER A 74 5.95 1.67 9.00
CA SER A 74 6.60 2.95 8.64
C SER A 74 5.94 3.58 7.42
N LEU A 75 5.73 2.81 6.35
CA LEU A 75 5.03 3.28 5.16
C LEU A 75 3.61 3.77 5.47
N SER A 76 2.88 3.08 6.36
CA SER A 76 1.53 3.51 6.74
C SER A 76 1.53 4.86 7.43
N VAL A 77 2.48 5.11 8.34
CA VAL A 77 2.63 6.40 9.02
C VAL A 77 3.06 7.49 8.03
N TRP A 78 4.08 7.23 7.21
CA TRP A 78 4.55 8.19 6.21
C TRP A 78 3.50 8.50 5.14
N MET A 79 2.62 7.55 4.82
CA MET A 79 1.49 7.81 3.92
C MET A 79 0.52 8.84 4.51
N ARG A 80 0.21 8.72 5.81
CA ARG A 80 -0.62 9.72 6.51
C ARG A 80 0.05 11.08 6.58
N GLU A 81 1.37 11.11 6.71
CA GLU A 81 2.16 12.35 6.79
C GLU A 81 2.29 13.06 5.43
N LEU A 82 2.62 12.33 4.37
CA LEU A 82 2.83 12.91 3.03
C LEU A 82 1.52 13.16 2.25
N PHE A 83 0.48 12.37 2.51
CA PHE A 83 -0.79 12.46 1.78
C PHE A 83 -1.99 12.56 2.74
N PRO A 84 -2.05 13.60 3.61
CA PRO A 84 -3.10 13.75 4.60
C PRO A 84 -4.49 13.97 3.98
N ASP A 85 -4.56 14.42 2.73
CA ASP A 85 -5.82 14.60 1.99
C ASP A 85 -6.39 13.26 1.45
N LEU A 86 -5.56 12.23 1.32
CA LEU A 86 -5.97 10.93 0.79
C LEU A 86 -6.29 9.91 1.88
N VAL A 87 -5.48 9.87 2.94
CA VAL A 87 -5.55 8.85 3.99
C VAL A 87 -5.82 9.54 5.31
N ILE A 88 -6.96 9.26 5.96
CA ILE A 88 -7.39 9.96 7.18
C ILE A 88 -6.69 9.45 8.45
N GLY A 89 -6.07 8.26 8.39
CA GLY A 89 -5.39 7.66 9.52
C GLY A 89 -4.50 6.49 9.13
N ALA A 90 -3.59 6.14 10.02
CA ALA A 90 -2.66 5.03 9.87
C ALA A 90 -2.65 4.16 11.12
N VAL A 91 -2.60 2.85 10.95
CA VAL A 91 -2.43 1.87 12.02
C VAL A 91 -1.14 1.10 11.77
N ALA A 92 -0.13 1.40 12.59
CA ALA A 92 1.19 0.80 12.44
C ALA A 92 1.51 -0.11 13.62
N SER A 93 1.95 -1.33 13.31
CA SER A 93 2.47 -2.28 14.31
C SER A 93 4.00 -2.32 14.21
N SER A 94 4.68 -1.96 15.29
CA SER A 94 6.14 -1.91 15.37
C SER A 94 6.80 -1.11 14.22
N PRO A 95 6.36 0.12 13.92
CA PRO A 95 6.97 0.92 12.87
C PRO A 95 8.41 1.30 13.23
N ILE A 96 9.24 1.40 12.21
CA ILE A 96 10.61 1.92 12.31
C ILE A 96 10.58 3.33 11.71
N LEU A 97 10.32 4.32 12.55
CA LEU A 97 10.14 5.71 12.11
C LEU A 97 11.47 6.43 11.88
N GLU A 98 12.53 5.98 12.56
CA GLU A 98 13.87 6.48 12.34
C GLU A 98 14.51 5.79 11.13
N ALA A 99 14.82 6.58 10.10
CA ALA A 99 15.53 6.10 8.93
C ALA A 99 16.94 5.64 9.33
N LYS A 100 17.24 4.36 9.10
CA LYS A 100 18.59 3.81 9.25
C LYS A 100 19.18 3.62 7.86
N LEU A 101 20.42 4.08 7.66
CA LEU A 101 21.15 3.90 6.40
C LEU A 101 21.42 2.41 6.13
N ASP A 102 21.77 1.67 7.18
CA ASP A 102 21.96 0.22 7.12
C ASP A 102 20.88 -0.50 7.92
N PHE A 103 20.00 -1.22 7.23
CA PHE A 103 18.88 -1.95 7.83
C PHE A 103 18.89 -3.43 7.42
N TYR A 104 18.97 -4.32 8.40
CA TYR A 104 19.07 -5.78 8.21
C TYR A 104 17.84 -6.57 8.73
N GLY A 105 16.72 -5.90 9.02
CA GLY A 105 15.52 -6.57 9.56
C GLY A 105 14.62 -7.20 8.49
N SER A 106 13.88 -8.26 8.85
CA SER A 106 12.85 -8.86 7.99
C SER A 106 11.74 -7.86 7.70
N PRO A 107 11.50 -7.46 6.44
CA PRO A 107 10.52 -6.43 6.18
C PRO A 107 9.15 -7.09 5.95
N ALA A 108 8.15 -6.68 6.73
CA ALA A 108 6.76 -6.95 6.41
C ALA A 108 6.28 -5.86 5.43
N PHE A 109 5.81 -6.27 4.25
CA PHE A 109 5.71 -5.38 3.07
C PHE A 109 4.29 -4.98 2.67
N TYR A 110 3.27 -5.40 3.39
CA TYR A 110 1.89 -5.14 2.99
C TYR A 110 1.39 -3.83 3.59
N ILE A 111 0.91 -2.94 2.73
CA ILE A 111 0.00 -1.88 3.12
C ILE A 111 -1.41 -2.42 2.89
N VAL A 112 -2.17 -2.52 3.97
CA VAL A 112 -3.59 -2.85 3.90
C VAL A 112 -4.37 -1.55 3.98
N ALA A 113 -5.14 -1.25 2.94
CA ALA A 113 -5.94 -0.05 2.86
C ALA A 113 -7.43 -0.39 3.05
N ILE A 114 -8.09 0.26 4.02
CA ILE A 114 -9.48 0.01 4.38
C ILE A 114 -10.36 1.16 3.87
N ILE A 115 -11.40 0.84 3.09
CA ILE A 115 -12.43 1.78 2.64
C ILE A 115 -13.74 1.51 3.38
N SER A 116 -14.29 2.49 4.11
CA SER A 116 -15.63 2.33 4.73
C SER A 116 -16.75 2.90 3.85
N ARG A 117 -17.46 2.01 3.13
CA ARG A 117 -18.93 1.76 3.18
C ARG A 117 -19.45 1.01 1.94
N ASN A 118 -20.39 0.10 2.21
CA ASN A 118 -21.35 -0.56 1.31
C ASN A 118 -20.79 -1.26 0.07
N PHE A 119 -19.90 -2.24 0.26
CA PHE A 119 -19.75 -3.31 -0.72
C PHE A 119 -19.42 -4.63 -0.05
N GLN A 120 -20.12 -5.68 -0.47
CA GLN A 120 -19.96 -7.05 0.02
C GLN A 120 -18.50 -7.54 -0.14
N LEU A 121 -18.06 -8.33 0.84
CA LEU A 121 -16.72 -8.88 0.98
C LEU A 121 -16.25 -9.52 -0.35
N ARG A 122 -15.37 -8.83 -1.08
CA ARG A 122 -14.55 -9.41 -2.14
C ARG A 122 -13.11 -9.08 -1.82
N ILE A 123 -12.34 -10.08 -1.40
CA ILE A 123 -10.88 -9.97 -1.33
C ILE A 123 -10.40 -9.84 -2.78
N HIS A 124 -10.15 -8.62 -3.23
CA HIS A 124 -9.44 -8.39 -4.48
C HIS A 124 -7.95 -8.36 -4.16
N ALA A 125 -7.27 -9.48 -4.43
CA ALA A 125 -5.85 -9.41 -4.75
C ALA A 125 -5.77 -8.69 -6.11
N SER A 126 -5.59 -7.37 -6.07
CA SER A 126 -5.45 -6.56 -7.27
C SER A 126 -4.10 -6.89 -7.92
N HIS A 127 -4.11 -7.84 -8.86
CA HIS A 127 -2.97 -8.18 -9.71
C HIS A 127 -2.74 -7.18 -10.85
N ARG A 128 -3.32 -5.96 -10.76
CA ARG A 128 -3.11 -4.94 -11.80
C ARG A 128 -1.74 -4.32 -11.59
N LYS A 129 -0.86 -4.58 -12.56
CA LYS A 129 0.43 -3.89 -12.79
C LYS A 129 0.22 -2.40 -12.59
N ILE A 130 0.66 -1.90 -11.45
CA ILE A 130 0.85 -0.47 -11.25
C ILE A 130 2.12 -0.18 -12.04
N LEU A 131 2.00 0.29 -13.29
CA LEU A 131 3.00 1.01 -14.10
C LEU A 131 2.48 1.10 -15.55
N GLU A 132 1.89 2.24 -15.89
CA GLU A 132 1.99 2.88 -17.21
C GLU A 132 2.58 4.27 -17.01
#